data_AF-A0A5S3V4A8-F1
#
_entry.id   AF-A0A5S3V4A8-F1
#
_cell.length_a   1.000
_cell.length_b   1.000
_cell.length_c   1.000
_cell.angle_alpha   90.00
_cell.angle_beta   90.00
_cell.angle_gamma   90.00
#
_symmetry.space_group_name_H-M   'P 1'
#
loop_
_entity.id
_entity.type
_entity.pdbx_description
1 polymer ?
#
loop_
_entity_poly.entity_id
_entity_poly.type
_entity_poly.pdbx_seq_one_letter_code
_entity_poly.pdbx_strand_id
1 'polypeptide(L)'
;MVGILAGLFLLQLIIADIALFLHKHQAGHPVEPDHTRFVFRAVRAHANTNESISIYILLLLFAVFSQANADWLALFSGVYCFARITHMCFYYCNVHLARSISFALSLVGLSGMLVTGLISWI
;
A
#
# COMPACT_ATOMS: atom_id res chain seq x y z
N MET A 1 -6.10 -11.17 5.61
CA MET A 1 -5.56 -10.05 4.80
C MET A 1 -4.34 -9.38 5.41
N VAL A 2 -4.34 -9.07 6.71
CA VAL A 2 -3.21 -8.39 7.39
C VAL A 2 -1.86 -9.07 7.18
N GLY A 3 -1.76 -10.41 7.29
CA GLY A 3 -0.50 -11.13 7.09
C GLY A 3 0.07 -10.99 5.67
N ILE A 4 -0.81 -10.96 4.64
CA ILE A 4 -0.38 -10.76 3.24
C ILE A 4 0.17 -9.34 3.07
N LEU A 5 -0.52 -8.33 3.62
CA LEU A 5 -0.06 -6.94 3.59
C LEU A 5 1.29 -6.76 4.31
N ALA A 6 1.45 -7.35 5.49
CA ALA A 6 2.71 -7.31 6.24
C ALA A 6 3.86 -7.92 5.42
N GLY A 7 3.63 -9.10 4.81
CA GLY A 7 4.60 -9.74 3.93
C GLY A 7 4.93 -8.89 2.69
N LEU A 8 3.92 -8.31 2.04
CA LEU A 8 4.09 -7.43 0.89
C LEU A 8 4.94 -6.20 1.24
N PHE A 9 4.71 -5.60 2.40
CA PHE A 9 5.39 -4.37 2.79
C PHE A 9 6.83 -4.64 3.23
N LEU A 10 7.06 -5.76 3.93
CA LEU A 10 8.40 -6.25 4.21
C LEU A 10 9.16 -6.53 2.90
N LEU A 11 8.51 -7.18 1.93
CA LEU A 11 9.10 -7.44 0.62
C LEU A 11 9.46 -6.14 -0.10
N GLN A 12 8.58 -5.13 -0.09
CA GLN A 12 8.86 -3.81 -0.68
C GLN A 12 10.04 -3.11 -0.03
N LEU A 13 10.15 -3.16 1.29
CA LEU A 13 11.27 -2.61 2.04
C LEU A 13 12.58 -3.28 1.61
N ILE A 14 12.62 -4.62 1.62
CA ILE A 14 13.79 -5.38 1.19
C ILE A 14 14.18 -5.07 -0.26
N ILE A 15 13.21 -5.01 -1.17
CA ILE A 15 13.47 -4.69 -2.59
C ILE A 15 14.04 -3.27 -2.73
N ALA A 16 13.49 -2.29 -2.01
CA ALA A 16 13.99 -0.92 -2.03
C ALA A 16 15.43 -0.83 -1.50
N ASP A 17 15.73 -1.49 -0.38
CA ASP A 17 17.06 -1.50 0.23
C ASP A 17 18.09 -2.19 -0.67
N ILE A 18 17.74 -3.35 -1.26
CA ILE A 18 18.60 -4.03 -2.23
C ILE A 18 18.84 -3.14 -3.45
N ALA A 19 17.80 -2.49 -3.99
CA ALA A 19 17.95 -1.61 -5.15
C ALA A 19 18.87 -0.41 -4.88
N LEU A 20 18.79 0.18 -3.68
CA LEU A 20 19.66 1.26 -3.21
C LEU A 20 21.11 0.78 -3.04
N PHE A 21 21.30 -0.38 -2.40
CA PHE A 21 22.61 -0.98 -2.20
C PHE A 21 23.32 -1.28 -3.54
N LEU A 22 22.61 -1.89 -4.49
CA LEU A 22 23.15 -2.21 -5.82
C LEU A 22 23.57 -0.96 -6.61
N HIS A 23 22.92 0.17 -6.38
CA HIS A 23 23.27 1.45 -7.00
C HIS A 23 24.29 2.27 -6.20
N LYS A 24 24.86 1.70 -5.12
CA LYS A 24 25.79 2.37 -4.20
C LYS A 24 25.25 3.73 -3.75
N HIS A 25 23.93 3.79 -3.54
CA HIS A 25 23.27 5.03 -3.15
C HIS A 25 23.76 5.47 -1.76
N GLN A 26 24.14 6.73 -1.63
CA GLN A 26 24.58 7.26 -0.35
C GLN A 26 23.37 7.49 0.56
N ALA A 27 23.43 6.94 1.77
CA ALA A 27 22.37 7.11 2.76
C ALA A 27 22.14 8.60 3.06
N GLY A 28 20.88 8.99 3.20
CA GLY A 28 20.49 10.38 3.47
C GLY A 28 20.41 11.29 2.23
N HIS A 29 20.93 10.86 1.08
CA HIS A 29 20.74 11.60 -0.17
C HIS A 29 19.41 11.25 -0.84
N PRO A 30 18.72 12.23 -1.46
CA PRO A 30 17.53 11.94 -2.24
C PRO A 30 17.88 11.08 -3.46
N VAL A 31 17.04 10.08 -3.75
CA VAL A 31 17.15 9.30 -5.00
C VAL A 31 16.74 10.19 -6.16
N GLU A 32 17.55 10.19 -7.22
CA GLU A 32 17.29 10.96 -8.43
C GLU A 32 15.90 10.62 -9.02
N PRO A 33 15.08 11.63 -9.36
CA PRO A 33 13.69 11.44 -9.77
C PRO A 33 13.58 10.98 -11.22
N ASP A 34 14.09 9.79 -11.51
CA ASP A 34 14.08 9.19 -12.84
C ASP A 34 13.20 7.93 -12.86
N HIS A 35 12.04 8.02 -13.52
CA HIS A 35 11.10 6.92 -13.68
C HIS A 35 11.65 5.75 -14.52
N THR A 36 12.68 5.96 -15.34
CA THR A 36 13.33 4.88 -16.10
C THR A 36 14.18 3.99 -15.19
N ARG A 37 14.67 4.53 -14.06
CA ARG A 37 15.51 3.81 -13.11
C ARG A 37 14.67 2.99 -12.14
N PHE A 38 14.95 1.69 -12.07
CA PHE A 38 14.24 0.78 -11.17
C PHE A 38 14.40 1.18 -9.69
N VAL A 39 15.58 1.67 -9.27
CA VAL A 39 15.83 2.10 -7.88
C VAL A 39 14.85 3.19 -7.44
N PHE A 40 14.60 4.18 -8.29
CA PHE A 40 13.62 5.23 -8.00
C PHE A 40 12.21 4.64 -7.92
N ARG A 41 11.86 3.75 -8.85
CA ARG A 41 10.55 3.09 -8.84
C ARG A 41 10.32 2.23 -7.59
N ALA A 42 11.33 1.48 -7.15
CA ALA A 42 11.26 0.66 -5.95
C ALA A 42 11.06 1.50 -4.68
N VAL A 43 11.88 2.54 -4.50
CA VAL A 43 11.80 3.44 -3.34
C VAL A 43 10.46 4.17 -3.30
N ARG A 44 9.97 4.66 -4.45
CA ARG A 44 8.67 5.35 -4.49
C ARG A 44 7.48 4.40 -4.30
N ALA A 45 7.56 3.15 -4.75
CA ALA A 45 6.53 2.16 -4.47
C ALA A 45 6.39 1.88 -2.97
N HIS A 46 7.53 1.70 -2.29
CA HIS A 46 7.57 1.51 -0.83
C HIS A 46 7.08 2.77 -0.09
N ALA A 47 7.59 3.96 -0.43
CA ALA A 47 7.18 5.21 0.20
C ALA A 47 5.67 5.45 0.08
N ASN A 48 5.08 5.18 -1.09
CA ASN A 48 3.64 5.32 -1.27
C ASN A 48 2.82 4.33 -0.43
N THR A 49 3.33 3.13 -0.18
CA THR A 49 2.69 2.20 0.75
C THR A 49 2.71 2.76 2.17
N ASN A 50 3.83 3.35 2.59
CA ASN A 50 3.96 3.93 3.93
C ASN A 50 3.02 5.12 4.15
N GLU A 51 2.65 5.85 3.10
CA GLU A 51 1.65 6.93 3.19
C GLU A 51 0.24 6.43 3.54
N SER A 52 -0.14 5.22 3.09
CA SER A 52 -1.50 4.69 3.29
C SER A 52 -1.63 3.62 4.37
N ILE A 53 -0.53 2.99 4.81
CA ILE A 53 -0.57 1.90 5.79
C ILE A 53 -1.10 2.35 7.16
N SER A 54 -0.70 3.53 7.63
CA SER A 54 -1.17 4.06 8.92
C SER A 54 -2.68 4.24 8.92
N ILE A 55 -3.23 4.75 7.82
CA ILE A 55 -4.68 4.88 7.60
C ILE A 55 -5.34 3.51 7.64
N TYR A 56 -4.81 2.53 6.91
CA TYR A 56 -5.34 1.16 6.92
C TYR A 56 -5.36 0.56 8.33
N ILE A 57 -4.28 0.70 9.11
CA ILE A 57 -4.18 0.18 10.47
C ILE A 57 -5.21 0.85 11.38
N LEU A 58 -5.33 2.19 11.33
CA LEU A 58 -6.30 2.93 12.14
C LEU A 58 -7.73 2.51 11.80
N LEU A 59 -8.07 2.36 10.52
CA LEU A 59 -9.40 1.93 10.09
C LEU A 59 -9.70 0.48 10.47
N LEU A 60 -8.71 -0.41 10.38
CA LEU A 60 -8.85 -1.79 10.82
C LEU A 60 -9.14 -1.85 12.32
N LEU A 61 -8.35 -1.15 13.14
CA LEU A 61 -8.57 -1.09 14.58
C LEU A 61 -9.94 -0.48 14.92
N PHE A 62 -10.29 0.64 14.29
CA PHE A 62 -11.58 1.28 14.46
C PHE A 62 -12.75 0.32 14.16
N ALA A 63 -12.72 -0.36 13.01
CA ALA A 63 -13.78 -1.29 12.63
C ALA A 63 -13.86 -2.50 13.57
N VAL A 64 -12.72 -3.06 13.99
CA VAL A 64 -12.68 -4.19 14.95
C VAL A 64 -13.23 -3.78 16.31
N PHE A 65 -12.80 -2.64 16.86
CA PHE A 65 -13.29 -2.17 18.16
C PHE A 65 -14.75 -1.71 18.12
N SER A 66 -15.25 -1.31 16.95
CA SER A 66 -16.66 -1.00 16.72
C SER A 66 -17.54 -2.24 16.52
N GLN A 67 -16.96 -3.45 16.59
CA GLN A 67 -17.65 -4.71 16.29
C GLN A 67 -18.32 -4.72 14.91
N ALA A 68 -17.63 -4.13 13.93
CA ALA A 68 -18.17 -4.01 12.59
C ALA A 68 -18.33 -5.36 11.90
N ASN A 69 -19.25 -5.41 10.93
CA ASN A 69 -19.54 -6.64 10.20
C ASN A 69 -18.25 -7.21 9.56
N ALA A 70 -17.91 -8.44 9.94
CA ALA A 70 -16.65 -9.07 9.57
C ALA A 70 -16.53 -9.32 8.06
N ASP A 71 -17.62 -9.65 7.38
CA ASP A 71 -17.62 -9.95 5.94
C ASP A 71 -17.32 -8.69 5.12
N TRP A 72 -17.97 -7.57 5.45
CA TRP A 72 -17.73 -6.28 4.81
C TRP A 72 -16.31 -5.76 5.10
N LEU A 73 -15.85 -5.87 6.34
CA LEU A 73 -14.49 -5.49 6.71
C LEU A 73 -13.45 -6.33 5.96
N ALA A 74 -13.66 -7.65 5.85
CA ALA A 74 -12.79 -8.56 5.12
C ALA A 74 -12.78 -8.25 3.61
N LEU A 75 -13.93 -7.95 3.02
CA LEU A 75 -14.06 -7.58 1.61
C LEU A 75 -13.25 -6.31 1.30
N PHE A 76 -13.49 -5.22 2.02
CA PHE A 76 -12.81 -3.95 1.76
C PHE A 76 -11.31 -3.99 2.10
N SER A 77 -10.94 -4.72 3.16
CA SER A 77 -9.53 -5.04 3.46
C SER A 77 -8.88 -5.83 2.32
N GLY A 78 -9.61 -6.79 1.73
CA GLY A 78 -9.21 -7.55 0.56
C GLY A 78 -9.01 -6.68 -0.68
N VAL A 79 -9.93 -5.75 -0.94
CA VAL A 79 -9.81 -4.77 -2.04
C VAL A 79 -8.54 -3.92 -1.86
N TYR A 80 -8.30 -3.39 -0.67
CA TYR A 80 -7.07 -2.65 -0.37
C TYR A 80 -5.82 -3.52 -0.60
N CYS A 81 -5.83 -4.76 -0.12
CA CYS A 81 -4.72 -5.71 -0.30
C CYS A 81 -4.42 -5.97 -1.78
N PHE A 82 -5.42 -6.33 -2.57
CA PHE A 82 -5.30 -6.55 -4.01
C PHE A 82 -4.78 -5.30 -4.73
N ALA A 83 -5.32 -4.14 -4.36
CA ALA A 83 -4.90 -2.85 -4.89
C ALA A 83 -3.42 -2.55 -4.60
N ARG A 84 -2.90 -2.86 -3.39
CA ARG A 84 -1.47 -2.68 -3.07
C ARG A 84 -0.57 -3.63 -3.86
N ILE A 85 -0.99 -4.88 -4.06
CA ILE A 85 -0.23 -5.85 -4.86
C ILE A 85 -0.12 -5.37 -6.31
N THR A 86 -1.26 -5.03 -6.93
CA THR A 86 -1.28 -4.56 -8.32
C THR A 86 -0.56 -3.22 -8.48
N HIS A 87 -0.74 -2.29 -7.54
CA HIS A 87 -0.04 -1.01 -7.52
C HIS A 87 1.48 -1.19 -7.53
N MET A 88 2.01 -2.09 -6.69
CA MET A 88 3.44 -2.41 -6.66
C MET A 88 3.93 -2.95 -8.01
N CYS A 89 3.23 -3.94 -8.57
CA CYS A 89 3.60 -4.54 -9.85
C CYS A 89 3.64 -3.50 -10.97
N PHE A 90 2.60 -2.65 -11.08
CA PHE A 90 2.56 -1.59 -12.07
C PHE A 90 3.62 -0.51 -11.83
N TYR A 91 3.96 -0.23 -10.57
CA TYR A 91 5.08 0.65 -10.25
C TYR A 91 6.40 0.08 -10.78
N TYR A 92 6.69 -1.19 -10.52
CA TYR A 92 7.94 -1.82 -10.95
C TYR A 92 8.05 -1.90 -12.48
N CYS A 93 6.94 -2.21 -13.16
CA CYS A 93 6.84 -2.26 -14.61
C CYS A 93 6.73 -0.89 -15.30
N ASN A 94 6.74 0.23 -14.55
CA ASN A 94 6.60 1.59 -15.08
C ASN A 94 5.29 1.85 -15.88
N VAL A 95 4.17 1.26 -15.45
CA VAL A 95 2.86 1.43 -16.11
C VAL A 95 2.04 2.49 -15.36
N HIS A 96 2.13 3.74 -15.80
CA HIS A 96 1.60 4.90 -15.06
C HIS A 96 0.09 4.89 -14.84
N LEU A 97 -0.71 4.61 -15.88
CA LEU A 97 -2.17 4.65 -15.79
C LEU A 97 -2.72 3.56 -14.87
N ALA A 98 -2.26 2.33 -15.06
CA ALA A 98 -2.68 1.18 -14.26
C ALA A 98 -2.31 1.37 -12.77
N ARG A 99 -1.13 1.94 -12.50
CA ARG A 99 -0.70 2.33 -11.15
C ARG A 99 -1.71 3.30 -10.52
N SER A 100 -2.10 4.37 -11.20
CA SER A 100 -3.04 5.34 -10.66
C SER A 100 -4.42 4.72 -10.37
N ILE A 101 -4.89 3.83 -11.25
CA ILE A 101 -6.15 3.09 -11.05
C ILE A 101 -6.05 2.18 -9.82
N SER A 102 -4.97 1.43 -9.66
CA SER A 102 -4.73 0.60 -8.46
C SER A 102 -4.66 1.44 -7.18
N PHE A 103 -4.09 2.65 -7.24
CA PHE A 103 -4.10 3.55 -6.08
C PHE A 103 -5.52 4.01 -5.74
N ALA A 104 -6.32 4.40 -6.74
CA ALA A 104 -7.72 4.76 -6.54
C ALA A 104 -8.54 3.59 -5.95
N LEU A 105 -8.27 2.35 -6.39
CA LEU A 105 -8.90 1.15 -5.80
C LEU A 105 -8.51 0.95 -4.32
N SER A 106 -7.28 1.31 -3.95
CA SER A 106 -6.86 1.30 -2.54
C SER A 106 -7.69 2.28 -1.71
N LEU A 107 -7.97 3.47 -2.25
CA LEU A 107 -8.84 4.47 -1.59
C LEU A 107 -10.26 3.95 -1.42
N VAL A 108 -10.82 3.25 -2.42
CA VAL A 108 -12.14 2.60 -2.29
C VAL A 108 -12.15 1.59 -1.15
N GLY A 109 -11.10 0.76 -1.04
CA GLY A 109 -10.95 -0.17 0.08
C GLY A 109 -10.93 0.54 1.44
N LEU A 110 -10.14 1.61 1.57
CA LEU A 110 -10.07 2.40 2.81
C LEU A 110 -11.42 3.06 3.15
N SER A 111 -12.07 3.70 2.18
CA SER A 111 -13.39 4.32 2.37
C SER A 111 -14.43 3.29 2.79
N GLY A 112 -14.42 2.09 2.19
CA GLY A 112 -15.31 1.00 2.57
C GLY A 112 -15.09 0.49 3.99
N MET A 113 -13.82 0.38 4.43
CA MET A 113 -13.51 0.03 5.83
C MET A 113 -14.01 1.09 6.80
N LEU A 114 -13.85 2.38 6.49
CA LEU A 114 -14.36 3.48 7.30
C LEU A 114 -15.89 3.42 7.41
N VAL A 115 -16.59 3.30 6.28
CA VAL A 115 -18.06 3.23 6.24
C VAL A 115 -18.56 2.01 7.02
N THR A 116 -17.90 0.86 6.87
CA THR A 116 -18.26 -0.37 7.60
C THR A 116 -18.17 -0.17 9.11
N GLY A 117 -17.13 0.51 9.59
CA GLY A 117 -17.01 0.86 11.01
C GLY A 117 -18.05 1.89 11.48
N LEU A 118 -18.35 2.91 10.66
CA LEU A 118 -19.33 3.95 10.99
C LEU A 118 -20.76 3.41 11.08
N ILE A 119 -21.14 2.47 10.21
CA ILE A 119 -22.48 1.85 10.22
C ILE A 119 -22.76 1.14 11.55
N SER A 120 -21.73 0.62 12.22
CA SER A 120 -21.89 -0.04 13.53
C SER A 120 -22.26 0.89 14.68
N TRP A 121 -22.25 2.22 14.44
CA TRP A 121 -22.58 3.24 15.43
C TRP A 121 -23.98 3.84 15.22
N ILE A 122 -24.70 3.41 14.17
CA ILE A 122 -26.03 3.88 13.79
C ILE A 122 -27.02 2.75 13.99
#